data_AF-A0A1Q8ZXS7-F1
#
_entry.id   AF-A0A1Q8ZXS7-F1
#
_cell.length_a   1.000
_cell.length_b   1.000
_cell.length_c   1.000
_cell.angle_alpha   90.00
_cell.angle_beta   90.00
_cell.angle_gamma   90.00
#
_symmetry.space_group_name_H-M   'P 1'
#
loop_
_entity.id
_entity.type
_entity.pdbx_description
1 polymer ?
#
loop_
_entity_poly.entity_id
_entity_poly.type
_entity_poly.pdbx_seq_one_letter_code
_entity_poly.pdbx_strand_id
1 'polypeptide(L)'
;MPYDLPANKTKSVFRTNTHKGQSAYKFNELTFEDEAGREEIYIHAQKDYTLKVLNHKTERVDVNYVQSVGGASVREIERMDIQNIGQSMSINVGTGPAGDMVRGALTQDIFGIRGAAYFLKSMFSSMSGSGTYSVNAASTIMLNAALNSVHTTGGTSLVTVGMDHIQNVGGSVRLASGQNSEEVIHGIKTVEAHEAIYFRSGKSELRLDADGTITVKGVRMIIEQEETVKATATKIELN
;
A
#
# COMPACT_ATOMS: atom_id res chain seq x y z
N MET A 1 18.66 -29.54 -37.10
CA MET A 1 17.42 -28.82 -36.73
C MET A 1 17.46 -28.58 -35.22
N PRO A 2 17.03 -27.42 -34.72
CA PRO A 2 17.04 -27.11 -33.28
C PRO A 2 16.04 -27.94 -32.44
N TYR A 3 15.07 -28.57 -33.10
CA TYR A 3 14.11 -29.51 -32.50
C TYR A 3 13.95 -30.74 -33.38
N ASP A 4 13.65 -31.90 -32.77
CA ASP A 4 13.54 -33.18 -33.47
C ASP A 4 12.22 -33.34 -34.22
N LEU A 5 12.31 -33.92 -35.42
CA LEU A 5 11.17 -34.33 -36.25
C LEU A 5 10.94 -35.85 -36.10
N PRO A 6 9.68 -36.32 -36.14
CA PRO A 6 8.45 -35.60 -36.50
C PRO A 6 7.72 -34.95 -35.32
N ALA A 7 8.24 -35.06 -34.10
CA ALA A 7 7.55 -34.60 -32.88
C ALA A 7 7.22 -33.09 -32.89
N ASN A 8 8.05 -32.26 -33.52
CA ASN A 8 7.86 -30.80 -33.62
C ASN A 8 7.49 -30.36 -35.06
N LYS A 9 6.71 -31.17 -35.78
CA LYS A 9 6.34 -30.93 -37.19
C LYS A 9 5.53 -29.65 -37.44
N THR A 10 4.90 -29.11 -36.39
CA THR A 10 4.08 -27.87 -36.40
C THR A 10 4.86 -26.63 -35.96
N LYS A 11 6.17 -26.76 -35.68
CA LYS A 11 6.99 -25.69 -35.15
C LYS A 11 7.90 -25.08 -36.22
N SER A 12 7.81 -23.76 -36.38
CA SER A 12 8.70 -22.95 -37.21
C SER A 12 9.69 -22.18 -36.34
N VAL A 13 10.99 -22.31 -36.62
CA VAL A 13 12.06 -21.76 -35.75
C VAL A 13 13.07 -20.96 -36.55
N PHE A 14 13.28 -19.70 -36.14
CA PHE A 14 14.42 -18.89 -36.56
C PHE A 14 15.39 -18.72 -35.38
N ARG A 15 16.42 -19.56 -35.31
CA ARG A 15 17.44 -19.55 -34.26
C ARG A 15 18.81 -19.15 -34.81
N THR A 16 19.51 -18.28 -34.09
CA THR A 16 20.91 -17.91 -34.37
C THR A 16 21.80 -18.24 -33.17
N ASN A 17 22.97 -18.84 -33.42
CA ASN A 17 23.95 -19.12 -32.36
C ASN A 17 24.78 -17.88 -32.04
N THR A 18 25.12 -17.70 -30.76
CA THR A 18 26.07 -16.67 -30.35
C THR A 18 27.43 -16.96 -30.99
N HIS A 19 27.95 -16.01 -31.77
CA HIS A 19 29.27 -16.14 -32.38
C HIS A 19 30.35 -16.32 -31.31
N LYS A 20 31.21 -17.35 -31.46
CA LYS A 20 32.21 -17.78 -30.47
C LYS A 20 31.63 -18.18 -29.10
N GLY A 21 30.31 -18.36 -28.99
CA GLY A 21 29.67 -19.00 -27.85
C GLY A 21 29.79 -20.52 -27.99
N GLN A 22 30.66 -21.15 -27.19
CA GLN A 22 30.88 -22.60 -27.26
C GLN A 22 29.73 -23.44 -26.65
N SER A 23 28.69 -22.78 -26.13
CA SER A 23 27.59 -23.42 -25.42
C SER A 23 26.33 -23.45 -26.29
N ALA A 24 25.67 -24.61 -26.34
CA ALA A 24 24.37 -24.80 -26.99
C ALA A 24 23.25 -23.92 -26.40
N TYR A 25 23.44 -23.37 -25.21
CA TYR A 25 22.50 -22.49 -24.52
C TYR A 25 22.67 -21.01 -24.86
N LYS A 26 23.61 -20.64 -25.74
CA LYS A 26 23.86 -19.25 -26.14
C LYS A 26 23.27 -18.97 -27.51
N PHE A 27 22.00 -18.58 -27.59
CA PHE A 27 21.31 -18.33 -28.86
C PHE A 27 20.28 -17.21 -28.74
N ASN A 28 19.88 -16.62 -29.87
CA ASN A 28 18.63 -15.86 -29.97
C ASN A 28 17.62 -16.70 -30.76
N GLU A 29 16.34 -16.61 -30.41
CA GLU A 29 15.29 -17.40 -31.05
C GLU A 29 13.98 -16.63 -31.21
N LEU A 30 13.35 -16.83 -32.36
CA LEU A 30 11.93 -16.59 -32.59
C LEU A 30 11.30 -17.92 -33.05
N THR A 31 10.28 -18.37 -32.33
CA THR A 31 9.57 -19.62 -32.60
C THR A 31 8.08 -19.38 -32.75
N PHE A 32 7.45 -20.07 -33.70
CA PHE A 32 6.01 -20.18 -33.88
C PHE A 32 5.61 -21.65 -33.71
N GLU A 33 4.70 -21.95 -32.79
CA GLU A 33 4.04 -23.23 -32.63
C GLU A 33 2.59 -23.10 -33.08
N ASP A 34 2.16 -23.96 -34.02
CA ASP A 34 0.83 -23.91 -34.63
C ASP A 34 -0.01 -25.17 -34.34
N GLU A 35 0.44 -26.04 -33.43
CA GLU A 35 -0.38 -27.17 -32.95
C GLU A 35 -1.61 -26.66 -32.18
N ALA A 36 -2.79 -27.12 -32.58
CA ALA A 36 -4.06 -26.65 -32.03
C ALA A 36 -4.14 -26.83 -30.49
N GLY A 37 -4.47 -25.74 -29.80
CA GLY A 37 -4.54 -25.69 -28.33
C GLY A 37 -3.18 -25.58 -27.63
N ARG A 38 -2.10 -25.39 -28.39
CA ARG A 38 -0.72 -25.18 -27.90
C ARG A 38 -0.01 -24.07 -28.65
N GLU A 39 -0.75 -23.22 -29.35
CA GLU A 39 -0.21 -22.17 -30.18
C GLU A 39 0.63 -21.19 -29.35
N GLU A 40 1.82 -20.87 -29.84
CA GLU A 40 2.75 -20.02 -29.12
C GLU A 40 3.65 -19.23 -30.06
N ILE A 41 3.90 -17.96 -29.69
CA ILE A 41 5.05 -17.20 -30.17
C ILE A 41 6.03 -17.07 -29.01
N TYR A 42 7.24 -17.58 -29.19
CA TYR A 42 8.31 -17.48 -28.20
C TYR A 42 9.46 -16.62 -28.75
N ILE A 43 9.87 -15.63 -27.96
CA ILE A 43 11.01 -14.75 -28.26
C ILE A 43 12.03 -14.88 -27.15
N HIS A 44 13.26 -15.24 -27.51
CA HIS A 44 14.40 -15.30 -26.60
C HIS A 44 15.53 -14.40 -27.09
N ALA A 45 15.92 -13.45 -26.23
CA ALA A 45 17.10 -12.63 -26.43
C ALA A 45 18.19 -13.05 -25.43
N GLN A 46 19.37 -13.41 -25.93
CA GLN A 46 20.44 -13.94 -25.07
C GLN A 46 20.99 -12.92 -24.06
N LYS A 47 20.86 -11.63 -24.37
CA LYS A 47 21.42 -10.54 -23.55
C LYS A 47 20.46 -9.34 -23.49
N ASP A 48 20.36 -8.60 -24.59
CA ASP A 48 19.61 -7.34 -24.64
C ASP A 48 18.42 -7.49 -25.61
N TYR A 49 17.23 -7.07 -25.18
CA TYR A 49 16.05 -6.91 -26.05
C TYR A 49 15.64 -5.43 -26.06
N THR A 50 15.79 -4.79 -27.22
CA THR A 50 15.43 -3.37 -27.41
C THR A 50 14.25 -3.28 -28.35
N LEU A 51 13.15 -2.69 -27.88
CA LEU A 51 11.97 -2.40 -28.68
C LEU A 51 11.85 -0.88 -28.87
N LYS A 52 12.02 -0.40 -30.11
CA LYS A 52 11.78 1.01 -30.48
C LYS A 52 10.59 1.08 -31.41
N VAL A 53 9.53 1.77 -30.96
CA VAL A 53 8.33 2.01 -31.77
C VAL A 53 8.22 3.52 -31.99
N LEU A 54 8.22 3.95 -33.25
CA LEU A 54 8.21 5.38 -33.60
C LEU A 54 6.84 6.04 -33.47
N ASN A 55 5.78 5.23 -33.48
CA ASN A 55 4.41 5.73 -33.43
C ASN A 55 3.64 5.15 -32.24
N HIS A 56 3.00 3.99 -32.40
CA HIS A 56 2.15 3.40 -31.37
C HIS A 56 2.52 1.95 -31.10
N LYS A 57 2.76 1.61 -29.83
CA LYS A 57 2.70 0.23 -29.34
C LYS A 57 1.32 0.02 -28.73
N THR A 58 0.55 -0.92 -29.28
CA THR A 58 -0.70 -1.39 -28.68
C THR A 58 -0.49 -2.82 -28.22
N GLU A 59 -0.95 -3.14 -27.01
CA GLU A 59 -0.85 -4.48 -26.44
C GLU A 59 -2.18 -4.81 -25.78
N ARG A 60 -2.76 -5.95 -26.16
CA ARG A 60 -3.97 -6.49 -25.57
C ARG A 60 -3.70 -7.94 -25.20
N VAL A 61 -4.02 -8.29 -23.97
CA VAL A 61 -3.94 -9.66 -23.46
C VAL A 61 -5.32 -10.04 -22.95
N ASP A 62 -5.93 -11.05 -23.56
CA ASP A 62 -7.33 -11.42 -23.26
C ASP A 62 -7.49 -12.18 -21.94
N VAL A 63 -6.42 -12.82 -21.45
CA VAL A 63 -6.46 -13.65 -20.24
C VAL A 63 -5.55 -13.10 -19.15
N ASN A 64 -4.23 -13.33 -19.22
CA ASN A 64 -3.29 -12.99 -18.15
C ASN A 64 -2.02 -12.32 -18.68
N TYR A 65 -1.65 -11.18 -18.10
CA TYR A 65 -0.35 -10.53 -18.31
C TYR A 65 0.54 -10.74 -17.07
N VAL A 66 1.72 -11.33 -17.27
CA VAL A 66 2.70 -11.57 -16.20
C VAL A 66 4.04 -10.99 -16.62
N GLN A 67 4.60 -10.12 -15.76
CA GLN A 67 5.91 -9.52 -15.96
C GLN A 67 6.75 -9.69 -14.70
N SER A 68 7.98 -10.19 -14.85
CA SER A 68 8.95 -10.32 -13.77
C SER A 68 10.25 -9.64 -14.18
N VAL A 69 10.75 -8.74 -13.34
CA VAL A 69 12.00 -8.02 -13.55
C VAL A 69 12.92 -8.36 -12.39
N GLY A 70 14.03 -9.05 -12.65
CA GLY A 70 14.96 -9.47 -11.59
C GLY A 70 15.87 -8.36 -11.08
N GLY A 71 16.00 -7.26 -11.83
CA GLY A 71 16.74 -6.06 -11.46
C GLY A 71 15.81 -4.91 -11.10
N ALA A 72 15.94 -3.79 -11.82
CA ALA A 72 15.09 -2.60 -11.63
C ALA A 72 14.14 -2.39 -12.83
N SER A 73 12.97 -1.81 -12.56
CA SER A 73 12.03 -1.32 -13.56
C SER A 73 11.87 0.19 -13.40
N VAL A 74 12.00 0.94 -14.50
CA VAL A 74 11.76 2.39 -14.55
C VAL A 74 10.72 2.65 -15.63
N ARG A 75 9.68 3.40 -15.27
CA ARG A 75 8.61 3.81 -16.17
C ARG A 75 8.44 5.31 -16.08
N GLU A 76 8.73 6.00 -17.16
CA GLU A 76 8.54 7.44 -17.30
C GLU A 76 7.41 7.70 -18.27
N ILE A 77 6.53 8.63 -17.91
CA ILE A 77 5.34 9.00 -18.67
C ILE A 77 5.24 10.51 -18.62
N GLU A 78 5.47 11.19 -19.74
CA GLU A 78 5.54 12.65 -19.79
C GLU A 78 4.21 13.35 -19.51
N ARG A 79 3.09 12.68 -19.83
CA ARG A 79 1.75 13.29 -19.76
C ARG A 79 0.87 12.64 -18.71
N MET A 80 0.39 11.42 -18.96
CA MET A 80 -0.65 10.82 -18.14
C MET A 80 -0.56 9.30 -18.15
N ASP A 81 -0.73 8.71 -16.96
CA ASP A 81 -0.94 7.28 -16.74
C ASP A 81 -2.33 7.07 -16.14
N ILE A 82 -3.13 6.20 -16.74
CA ILE A 82 -4.44 5.81 -16.20
C ILE A 82 -4.46 4.30 -16.04
N GLN A 83 -4.72 3.84 -14.83
CA GLN A 83 -4.92 2.43 -14.52
C GLN A 83 -6.36 2.23 -14.06
N ASN A 84 -7.14 1.51 -14.86
CA ASN A 84 -8.50 1.13 -14.52
C ASN A 84 -8.51 -0.33 -14.08
N ILE A 85 -8.70 -0.58 -12.79
CA ILE A 85 -8.74 -1.93 -12.20
C ILE A 85 -10.19 -2.26 -11.85
N GLY A 86 -10.77 -3.28 -12.49
CA GLY A 86 -12.18 -3.64 -12.31
C GLY A 86 -12.50 -4.40 -11.01
N GLN A 87 -11.50 -5.01 -10.38
CA GLN A 87 -11.64 -5.72 -9.10
C GLN A 87 -10.66 -5.16 -8.08
N SER A 88 -9.52 -5.82 -7.86
CA SER A 88 -8.58 -5.48 -6.78
C SER A 88 -7.21 -5.11 -7.35
N MET A 89 -6.58 -4.12 -6.72
CA MET A 89 -5.17 -3.80 -6.92
C MET A 89 -4.42 -4.04 -5.61
N SER A 90 -3.29 -4.74 -5.68
CA SER A 90 -2.39 -4.93 -4.54
C SER A 90 -1.00 -4.45 -4.92
N ILE A 91 -0.44 -3.55 -4.12
CA ILE A 91 0.94 -3.08 -4.25
C ILE A 91 1.67 -3.51 -2.99
N ASN A 92 2.71 -4.34 -3.14
CA ASN A 92 3.53 -4.80 -2.04
C ASN A 92 4.94 -4.27 -2.24
N VAL A 93 5.51 -3.61 -1.23
CA VAL A 93 6.83 -2.98 -1.32
C VAL A 93 7.76 -3.56 -0.26
N GLY A 94 8.96 -3.94 -0.70
CA GLY A 94 10.01 -4.55 0.11
C GLY A 94 9.63 -5.89 0.73
N THR A 95 8.72 -6.63 0.09
CA THR A 95 8.53 -8.06 0.29
C THR A 95 9.87 -8.72 0.61
N GLY A 96 10.00 -9.32 1.80
CA GLY A 96 11.22 -10.05 2.13
C GLY A 96 11.43 -11.22 1.14
N PRO A 97 12.40 -12.12 1.37
CA PRO A 97 12.60 -13.30 0.53
C PRO A 97 11.32 -14.15 0.35
N ALA A 98 10.33 -14.01 1.23
CA ALA A 98 9.04 -14.69 1.17
C ALA A 98 7.99 -14.06 0.24
N GLY A 99 8.16 -12.81 -0.23
CA GLY A 99 7.13 -12.13 -1.04
C GLY A 99 7.47 -11.91 -2.51
N ASP A 100 8.59 -12.48 -3.01
CA ASP A 100 8.84 -12.59 -4.45
C ASP A 100 7.86 -13.61 -5.07
N MET A 101 7.03 -13.16 -6.02
CA MET A 101 5.99 -13.97 -6.67
C MET A 101 6.56 -14.99 -7.68
N VAL A 102 7.79 -14.77 -8.14
CA VAL A 102 8.48 -15.62 -9.11
C VAL A 102 9.83 -16.03 -8.51
N ARG A 103 9.91 -17.23 -7.92
CA ARG A 103 11.14 -17.75 -7.29
C ARG A 103 11.63 -19.05 -7.91
N GLY A 104 12.93 -19.31 -7.74
CA GLY A 104 13.54 -20.63 -7.89
C GLY A 104 13.48 -21.17 -9.32
N ALA A 105 12.94 -22.38 -9.49
CA ALA A 105 12.92 -23.08 -10.77
C ALA A 105 12.20 -22.30 -11.90
N LEU A 106 11.25 -21.42 -11.57
CA LEU A 106 10.49 -20.63 -12.56
C LEU A 106 11.31 -19.52 -13.24
N THR A 107 12.38 -19.01 -12.60
CA THR A 107 13.29 -18.05 -13.25
C THR A 107 14.44 -18.72 -13.99
N GLN A 108 14.66 -20.03 -13.75
CA GLN A 108 15.69 -20.85 -14.39
C GLN A 108 15.15 -21.69 -15.56
N ASP A 109 13.84 -21.69 -15.79
CA ASP A 109 13.23 -22.34 -16.95
C ASP A 109 13.70 -21.64 -18.24
N ILE A 110 14.07 -22.43 -19.25
CA ILE A 110 14.49 -21.92 -20.56
C ILE A 110 13.36 -21.10 -21.22
N PHE A 111 12.10 -21.39 -20.90
CA PHE A 111 10.93 -20.65 -21.36
C PHE A 111 10.50 -19.52 -20.41
N GLY A 112 11.35 -19.17 -19.44
CA GLY A 112 11.11 -18.09 -18.48
C GLY A 112 9.90 -18.32 -17.58
N ILE A 113 9.21 -17.24 -17.22
CA ILE A 113 8.14 -17.26 -16.21
C ILE A 113 6.77 -17.73 -16.76
N ARG A 114 6.71 -18.29 -17.97
CA ARG A 114 5.46 -18.68 -18.66
C ARG A 114 4.55 -19.54 -17.77
N GLY A 115 5.12 -20.48 -17.02
CA GLY A 115 4.38 -21.36 -16.11
C GLY A 115 3.67 -20.63 -14.96
N ALA A 116 4.16 -19.46 -14.54
CA ALA A 116 3.58 -18.71 -13.43
C ALA A 116 2.16 -18.19 -13.73
N ALA A 117 1.84 -17.93 -15.00
CA ALA A 117 0.53 -17.46 -15.42
C ALA A 117 -0.61 -18.45 -15.10
N TYR A 118 -0.33 -19.76 -15.08
CA TYR A 118 -1.32 -20.80 -14.80
C TYR A 118 -1.64 -20.97 -13.30
N PHE A 119 -0.76 -20.52 -12.40
CA PHE A 119 -0.87 -20.72 -10.95
C PHE A 119 -1.07 -19.42 -10.16
N LEU A 120 -1.31 -18.30 -10.85
CA LEU A 120 -1.36 -16.96 -10.26
C LEU A 120 -2.40 -16.83 -9.12
N LYS A 121 -3.55 -17.53 -9.23
CA LYS A 121 -4.65 -17.47 -8.26
C LYS A 121 -4.28 -18.00 -6.87
N SER A 122 -3.38 -18.99 -6.76
CA SER A 122 -3.02 -19.61 -5.48
C SER A 122 -1.89 -18.89 -4.74
N MET A 123 -1.28 -17.85 -5.32
CA MET A 123 -0.05 -17.24 -4.83
C MET A 123 -0.24 -15.96 -4.00
N PHE A 124 -1.46 -15.42 -3.91
CA PHE A 124 -1.73 -14.13 -3.24
C PHE A 124 -1.73 -14.17 -1.70
N SER A 125 -1.77 -15.35 -1.07
CA SER A 125 -2.02 -15.48 0.38
C SER A 125 -0.80 -15.27 1.29
N SER A 126 0.38 -14.95 0.78
CA SER A 126 1.65 -15.03 1.54
C SER A 126 2.59 -13.82 1.45
N MET A 127 2.10 -12.65 1.04
CA MET A 127 2.96 -11.48 0.87
C MET A 127 3.11 -10.66 2.17
N SER A 128 4.34 -10.49 2.65
CA SER A 128 4.72 -9.49 3.67
C SER A 128 6.16 -9.01 3.43
N GLY A 129 6.45 -7.74 3.74
CA GLY A 129 7.82 -7.25 3.67
C GLY A 129 8.10 -5.87 4.23
N SER A 130 9.39 -5.56 4.22
CA SER A 130 10.08 -4.37 4.68
C SER A 130 10.58 -3.54 3.50
N GLY A 131 9.79 -2.56 3.05
CA GLY A 131 10.22 -1.56 2.06
C GLY A 131 9.43 -0.27 2.17
N THR A 132 9.98 0.80 1.58
CA THR A 132 9.36 2.12 1.61
C THR A 132 8.46 2.33 0.41
N TYR A 133 7.17 2.54 0.64
CA TYR A 133 6.25 3.07 -0.36
C TYR A 133 6.11 4.57 -0.16
N SER A 134 6.48 5.37 -1.16
CA SER A 134 6.36 6.83 -1.13
C SER A 134 5.41 7.32 -2.22
N VAL A 135 4.52 8.24 -1.84
CA VAL A 135 3.61 8.93 -2.75
C VAL A 135 3.91 10.42 -2.62
N ASN A 136 4.41 11.03 -3.69
CA ASN A 136 4.75 12.44 -3.72
C ASN A 136 3.93 13.10 -4.83
N ALA A 137 3.29 14.22 -4.52
CA ALA A 137 2.61 15.04 -5.51
C ALA A 137 2.93 16.52 -5.25
N ALA A 138 3.19 17.27 -6.32
CA ALA A 138 3.49 18.69 -6.22
C ALA A 138 2.26 19.55 -5.87
N SER A 139 1.05 19.02 -6.09
CA SER A 139 -0.21 19.72 -5.81
C SER A 139 -1.06 18.97 -4.78
N THR A 140 -1.69 17.87 -5.19
CA THR A 140 -2.68 17.19 -4.35
C THR A 140 -2.54 15.68 -4.45
N ILE A 141 -2.72 15.00 -3.32
CA ILE A 141 -2.96 13.55 -3.24
C ILE A 141 -4.40 13.37 -2.76
N MET A 142 -5.20 12.58 -3.47
CA MET A 142 -6.60 12.31 -3.12
C MET A 142 -6.80 10.81 -2.90
N LEU A 143 -7.31 10.42 -1.74
CA LEU A 143 -7.57 9.04 -1.36
C LEU A 143 -9.04 8.92 -0.93
N ASN A 144 -9.88 8.37 -1.80
CA ASN A 144 -11.31 8.19 -1.53
C ASN A 144 -11.66 6.71 -1.45
N ALA A 145 -12.45 6.34 -0.43
CA ALA A 145 -13.01 5.00 -0.30
C ALA A 145 -14.51 5.11 -0.02
N ALA A 146 -15.33 4.34 -0.74
CA ALA A 146 -16.79 4.42 -0.63
C ALA A 146 -17.35 3.77 0.64
N LEU A 147 -16.65 2.77 1.17
CA LEU A 147 -17.07 2.03 2.36
C LEU A 147 -16.13 2.29 3.53
N ASN A 148 -14.89 1.81 3.44
CA ASN A 148 -13.93 1.87 4.53
C ASN A 148 -12.53 2.22 4.02
N SER A 149 -11.79 2.96 4.83
CA SER A 149 -10.33 3.13 4.70
C SER A 149 -9.69 2.70 6.01
N VAL A 150 -8.71 1.79 5.94
CA VAL A 150 -8.01 1.26 7.12
C VAL A 150 -6.52 1.53 6.95
N HIS A 151 -5.93 2.17 7.96
CA HIS A 151 -4.50 2.44 8.03
C HIS A 151 -3.92 1.83 9.30
N THR A 152 -3.07 0.81 9.14
CA THR A 152 -2.43 0.10 10.25
C THR A 152 -0.93 0.29 10.17
N THR A 153 -0.31 0.74 11.26
CA THR A 153 1.14 0.93 11.35
C THR A 153 1.67 0.09 12.52
N GLY A 154 2.61 -0.83 12.24
CA GLY A 154 3.24 -1.65 13.28
C GLY A 154 4.33 -0.93 14.07
N GLY A 155 4.91 0.13 13.50
CA GLY A 155 5.88 1.02 14.14
C GLY A 155 5.30 2.41 14.38
N THR A 156 6.09 3.45 14.11
CA THR A 156 5.68 4.85 14.27
C THR A 156 4.82 5.33 13.09
N SER A 157 3.67 5.94 13.39
CA SER A 157 2.89 6.74 12.44
C SER A 157 3.11 8.23 12.72
N LEU A 158 3.73 8.95 11.78
CA LEU A 158 3.99 10.39 11.87
C LEU A 158 3.14 11.13 10.83
N VAL A 159 2.41 12.16 11.28
CA VAL A 159 1.67 13.07 10.41
C VAL A 159 2.18 14.48 10.66
N THR A 160 2.72 15.12 9.62
CA THR A 160 3.18 16.51 9.67
C THR A 160 2.38 17.33 8.67
N VAL A 161 1.74 18.39 9.16
CA VAL A 161 0.89 19.28 8.36
C VAL A 161 1.42 20.70 8.53
N GLY A 162 1.65 21.41 7.42
CA GLY A 162 2.21 22.76 7.45
C GLY A 162 1.19 23.86 7.76
N MET A 163 -0.08 23.61 7.46
CA MET A 163 -1.20 24.52 7.68
C MET A 163 -2.28 23.80 8.50
N ASP A 164 -3.45 23.54 7.91
CA ASP A 164 -4.61 23.01 8.63
C ASP A 164 -4.72 21.49 8.53
N HIS A 165 -4.94 20.83 9.67
CA HIS A 165 -5.34 19.43 9.74
C HIS A 165 -6.83 19.33 10.10
N ILE A 166 -7.67 19.02 9.11
CA ILE A 166 -9.14 18.99 9.26
C ILE A 166 -9.63 17.54 9.30
N GLN A 167 -10.41 17.20 10.34
CA GLN A 167 -11.04 15.88 10.50
C GLN A 167 -12.54 16.04 10.71
N ASN A 168 -13.32 15.81 9.65
CA ASN A 168 -14.78 15.81 9.71
C ASN A 168 -15.28 14.37 9.83
N VAL A 169 -16.01 14.05 10.90
CA VAL A 169 -16.51 12.69 11.16
C VAL A 169 -17.99 12.78 11.52
N GLY A 170 -18.85 12.10 10.75
CA GLY A 170 -20.30 12.07 11.01
C GLY A 170 -20.71 11.12 12.13
N GLY A 171 -19.85 10.17 12.48
CA GLY A 171 -20.00 9.26 13.62
C GLY A 171 -19.10 9.66 14.78
N SER A 172 -18.54 8.67 15.48
CA SER A 172 -17.65 8.89 16.63
C SER A 172 -16.17 8.91 16.24
N VAL A 173 -15.38 9.76 16.92
CA VAL A 173 -13.91 9.65 16.96
C VAL A 173 -13.49 9.01 18.27
N ARG A 174 -12.59 8.02 18.22
CA ARG A 174 -11.99 7.38 19.41
C ARG A 174 -10.48 7.44 19.33
N LEU A 175 -9.86 8.09 20.31
CA LEU A 175 -8.42 8.09 20.52
C LEU A 175 -8.10 7.27 21.78
N ALA A 176 -7.26 6.25 21.65
CA ALA A 176 -6.81 5.43 22.76
C ALA A 176 -5.30 5.28 22.70
N SER A 177 -4.62 5.62 23.81
CA SER A 177 -3.19 5.44 23.97
C SER A 177 -2.95 4.42 25.09
N GLY A 178 -1.97 3.53 24.90
CA GLY A 178 -1.50 2.63 25.94
C GLY A 178 -0.56 3.31 26.95
N GLN A 179 -0.10 4.52 26.63
CA GLN A 179 0.79 5.33 27.45
C GLN A 179 0.23 6.77 27.48
N ASN A 180 1.09 7.77 27.40
CA ASN A 180 0.71 9.17 27.45
C ASN A 180 -0.01 9.61 26.16
N SER A 181 -0.84 10.63 26.31
CA SER A 181 -1.39 11.44 25.22
C SER A 181 -1.14 12.90 25.60
N GLU A 182 -0.52 13.67 24.71
CA GLU A 182 -0.14 15.05 24.94
C GLU A 182 -0.67 15.93 23.82
N GLU A 183 -1.21 17.09 24.20
CA GLU A 183 -1.63 18.12 23.26
C GLU A 183 -1.01 19.45 23.69
N VAL A 184 -0.12 19.99 22.86
CA VAL A 184 0.52 21.28 23.09
C VAL A 184 -0.06 22.31 22.12
N ILE A 185 -0.81 23.27 22.66
CA ILE A 185 -1.46 24.33 21.89
C ILE A 185 -0.88 25.67 22.34
N HIS A 186 -0.24 26.38 21.41
CA HIS A 186 0.28 27.74 21.67
C HIS A 186 -0.82 28.80 21.69
N GLY A 187 -1.87 28.60 20.88
CA GLY A 187 -3.04 29.45 20.82
C GLY A 187 -4.14 29.00 21.78
N ILE A 188 -5.37 28.94 21.29
CA ILE A 188 -6.54 28.55 22.07
C ILE A 188 -6.91 27.10 21.75
N LYS A 189 -7.10 26.28 22.78
CA LYS A 189 -7.78 24.98 22.66
C LYS A 189 -9.24 25.14 23.03
N THR A 190 -10.13 24.93 22.07
CA THR A 190 -11.58 24.88 22.30
C THR A 190 -12.03 23.43 22.37
N VAL A 191 -12.74 23.07 23.44
CA VAL A 191 -13.46 21.80 23.56
C VAL A 191 -14.92 22.14 23.80
N GLU A 192 -15.76 21.82 22.84
CA GLU A 192 -17.20 22.11 22.87
C GLU A 192 -17.99 20.81 22.76
N ALA A 193 -18.99 20.66 23.60
CA ALA A 193 -19.97 19.58 23.51
C ALA A 193 -21.34 20.12 23.89
N HIS A 194 -22.38 19.63 23.21
CA HIS A 194 -23.75 20.09 23.41
C HIS A 194 -24.49 19.35 24.53
N GLU A 195 -23.97 18.21 24.99
CA GLU A 195 -24.59 17.41 26.06
C GLU A 195 -23.76 17.48 27.34
N ALA A 196 -22.52 16.99 27.30
CA ALA A 196 -21.61 17.05 28.45
C ALA A 196 -20.15 16.88 28.03
N ILE A 197 -19.25 17.42 28.85
CA ILE A 197 -17.80 17.18 28.78
C ILE A 197 -17.37 16.47 30.07
N TYR A 198 -16.62 15.37 29.94
CA TYR A 198 -16.12 14.59 31.07
C TYR A 198 -14.59 14.54 31.09
N PHE A 199 -13.99 14.84 32.24
CA PHE A 199 -12.60 14.58 32.56
C PHE A 199 -12.55 13.59 33.71
N ARG A 200 -12.07 12.37 33.47
CA ARG A 200 -12.13 11.27 34.45
C ARG A 200 -10.75 10.67 34.70
N SER A 201 -10.46 10.39 35.96
CA SER A 201 -9.28 9.63 36.38
C SER A 201 -9.62 8.78 37.62
N GLY A 202 -9.73 7.47 37.44
CA GLY A 202 -10.14 6.55 38.51
C GLY A 202 -11.48 6.93 39.14
N LYS A 203 -11.48 7.26 40.44
CA LYS A 203 -12.67 7.70 41.21
C LYS A 203 -12.91 9.22 41.14
N SER A 204 -12.08 9.96 40.40
CA SER A 204 -12.19 11.42 40.26
C SER A 204 -12.84 11.79 38.93
N GLU A 205 -13.70 12.80 38.95
CA GLU A 205 -14.41 13.33 37.77
C GLU A 205 -14.55 14.85 37.87
N LEU A 206 -14.23 15.55 36.79
CA LEU A 206 -14.73 16.89 36.49
C LEU A 206 -15.69 16.77 35.31
N ARG A 207 -16.93 17.21 35.49
CA ARG A 207 -17.99 17.15 34.46
C ARG A 207 -18.62 18.52 34.26
N LEU A 208 -18.82 18.89 33.01
CA LEU A 208 -19.58 20.06 32.59
C LEU A 208 -20.83 19.56 31.86
N ASP A 209 -22.00 19.96 32.33
CA ASP A 209 -23.30 19.59 31.75
C ASP A 209 -23.90 20.76 30.94
N ALA A 210 -24.73 20.45 29.95
CA ALA A 210 -25.38 21.45 29.09
C ALA A 210 -26.28 22.45 29.82
N ASP A 211 -26.78 22.11 31.01
CA ASP A 211 -27.60 22.99 31.86
C ASP A 211 -26.76 24.00 32.68
N GLY A 212 -25.43 23.98 32.50
CA GLY A 212 -24.49 24.82 33.23
C GLY A 212 -24.00 24.22 34.55
N THR A 213 -24.45 23.02 34.93
CA THR A 213 -23.96 22.34 36.13
C THR A 213 -22.50 21.92 35.94
N ILE A 214 -21.65 22.31 36.89
CA ILE A 214 -20.26 21.85 36.99
C ILE A 214 -20.16 20.90 38.18
N THR A 215 -19.80 19.65 37.93
CA THR A 215 -19.63 18.63 38.97
C THR A 215 -18.14 18.35 39.17
N VAL A 216 -17.66 18.46 40.41
CA VAL A 216 -16.33 17.98 40.81
C VAL A 216 -16.49 16.87 41.84
N LYS A 217 -16.09 15.64 41.48
CA LYS A 217 -16.15 14.46 42.35
C LYS A 217 -14.75 13.91 42.59
N GLY A 218 -14.50 13.44 43.81
CA GLY A 218 -13.27 12.77 44.18
C GLY A 218 -13.32 12.24 45.61
N VAL A 219 -12.30 11.45 45.99
CA VAL A 219 -12.16 10.91 47.36
C VAL A 219 -11.63 11.98 48.32
N ARG A 220 -10.70 12.80 47.85
CA ARG A 220 -10.14 13.96 48.57
C ARG A 220 -10.02 15.10 47.58
N MET A 221 -10.47 16.28 47.97
CA MET A 221 -10.23 17.53 47.26
C MET A 221 -9.22 18.34 48.07
N ILE A 222 -8.08 18.66 47.46
CA ILE A 222 -7.04 19.49 48.07
C ILE A 222 -6.99 20.78 47.25
N ILE A 223 -7.13 21.93 47.93
CA ILE A 223 -7.06 23.25 47.33
C ILE A 223 -5.93 24.01 48.02
N GLU A 224 -4.78 24.10 47.35
CA GLU A 224 -3.61 24.86 47.80
C GLU A 224 -3.58 26.19 47.04
N GLN A 225 -3.49 27.32 47.73
CA GLN A 225 -3.43 28.65 47.11
C GLN A 225 -2.40 29.52 47.83
N GLU A 226 -1.72 30.38 47.06
CA GLU A 226 -0.74 31.35 47.59
C GLU A 226 -1.41 32.62 48.13
N GLU A 227 -2.50 33.08 47.49
CA GLU A 227 -3.20 34.31 47.88
C GLU A 227 -4.54 34.04 48.57
N THR A 228 -5.61 33.75 47.82
CA THR A 228 -6.96 33.55 48.39
C THR A 228 -7.79 32.56 47.58
N VAL A 229 -8.68 31.82 48.24
CA VAL A 229 -9.80 31.10 47.61
C VAL A 229 -11.06 31.94 47.80
N LYS A 230 -11.73 32.35 46.72
CA LYS A 230 -13.01 33.06 46.78
C LYS A 230 -14.14 32.20 46.22
N ALA A 231 -15.11 31.86 47.04
CA ALA A 231 -16.36 31.22 46.63
C ALA A 231 -17.52 32.21 46.79
N THR A 232 -18.35 32.38 45.75
CA THR A 232 -19.50 33.29 45.79
C THR A 232 -20.69 32.59 45.15
N ALA A 233 -21.75 32.41 45.93
CA ALA A 233 -23.01 31.84 45.48
C ALA A 233 -24.14 32.40 46.37
N THR A 234 -25.38 32.33 45.88
CA THR A 234 -26.56 32.68 46.70
C THR A 234 -26.67 31.80 47.95
N LYS A 235 -26.21 30.54 47.87
CA LYS A 235 -26.15 29.58 48.97
C LYS A 235 -24.92 28.69 48.82
N ILE A 236 -24.20 28.48 49.92
CA ILE A 236 -23.10 27.50 50.01
C ILE A 236 -23.46 26.54 51.15
N GLU A 237 -23.49 25.24 50.84
CA GLU A 237 -23.71 24.18 51.84
C GLU A 237 -22.39 23.46 52.09
N LEU A 238 -21.91 23.55 53.33
CA LEU A 238 -20.76 22.79 53.83
C LEU A 238 -21.28 21.91 54.96
N ASN A 239 -21.23 20.60 54.77
CA ASN A 239 -21.66 19.60 55.75
C ASN A 239 -20.45 18.92 56.37
#